data_AF-X1M2F1-F1
#
_entry.id   AF-X1M2F1-F1
#
_cell.length_a   1.000
_cell.length_b   1.000
_cell.length_c   1.000
_cell.angle_alpha   90.00
_cell.angle_beta   90.00
_cell.angle_gamma   90.00
#
_symmetry.space_group_name_H-M   'P 1'
#
loop_
_entity.id
_entity.type
_entity.pdbx_description
1 polymer ?
#
loop_
_entity_poly.entity_id
_entity_poly.type
_entity_poly.pdbx_seq_one_letter_code
_entity_poly.pdbx_strand_id
1 'polypeptide(L)' 'RVIAEHYKKKVHSVAFQLLGKGRELADVLGVNLTFVLLGNSFDEKLDDFSQYGMDEIIY' A
#
# COMPACT_ATOMS: atom_id res chain seq x y z
N ARG A 1 5.94 1.41 6.99
CA ARG A 1 5.87 1.61 5.52
C ARG A 1 5.88 0.24 4.85
N VAL A 2 5.14 0.05 3.76
CA VAL A 2 5.12 -1.19 2.94
C VAL A 2 5.51 -0.83 1.50
N ILE A 3 6.41 -1.60 0.91
CA ILE A 3 6.84 -1.42 -0.49
C ILE A 3 6.12 -2.45 -1.34
N ALA A 4 5.47 -1.99 -2.40
CA ALA A 4 4.68 -2.83 -3.28
C ALA A 4 5.46 -3.19 -4.54
N GLU A 5 5.59 -4.50 -4.78
CA GLU A 5 6.02 -5.01 -6.07
C GLU A 5 4.83 -5.15 -7.02
N HIS A 6 5.08 -4.84 -8.29
CA HIS A 6 4.07 -4.99 -9.33
C HIS A 6 4.66 -5.61 -10.61
N TYR A 7 3.83 -6.35 -11.34
CA TYR A 7 4.17 -6.83 -12.67
C TYR A 7 3.07 -6.44 -13.66
N LYS A 8 3.44 -5.86 -14.81
CA LYS A 8 2.50 -5.36 -15.83
C LYS A 8 1.36 -4.51 -15.25
N LYS A 9 1.71 -3.50 -14.44
CA LYS A 9 0.76 -2.59 -13.76
C LYS A 9 -0.21 -3.29 -12.79
N LYS A 10 0.10 -4.49 -12.32
CA LYS A 10 -0.69 -5.23 -11.32
C LYS A 10 0.15 -5.45 -10.08
N VAL A 11 -0.28 -4.84 -8.97
CA VAL A 11 0.32 -5.06 -7.65
C VAL A 11 0.10 -6.51 -7.22
N HIS A 12 1.14 -7.14 -6.70
CA HIS A 12 1.02 -8.51 -6.19
C HIS A 12 0.18 -8.54 -4.90
N SER A 13 -0.64 -9.57 -4.74
CA SER A 13 -1.55 -9.71 -3.59
C SER A 13 -0.82 -9.72 -2.24
N VAL A 14 0.45 -10.14 -2.22
CA VAL A 14 1.30 -10.11 -1.02
C VAL A 14 1.46 -8.69 -0.46
N ALA A 15 1.49 -7.66 -1.29
CA ALA A 15 1.61 -6.28 -0.83
C ALA A 15 0.39 -5.85 0.02
N PHE A 16 -0.81 -6.30 -0.33
CA PHE A 16 -2.03 -6.04 0.45
C PHE A 16 -2.06 -6.83 1.77
N GLN A 17 -1.51 -8.05 1.79
CA GLN A 17 -1.37 -8.82 3.03
C GLN A 17 -0.40 -8.15 4.01
N LEU A 18 0.72 -7.61 3.48
CA LEU A 18 1.68 -6.84 4.25
C LEU A 18 1.07 -5.52 4.76
N LEU A 19 0.23 -4.86 3.97
CA LEU A 19 -0.54 -3.69 4.40
C LEU A 19 -1.46 -4.02 5.58
N GLY A 20 -2.23 -5.11 5.49
CA GLY A 20 -3.12 -5.52 6.58
C GLY A 20 -2.36 -5.75 7.89
N LYS A 21 -1.24 -6.49 7.85
CA LYS A 21 -0.43 -6.70 9.05
C LYS A 21 0.26 -5.42 9.52
N GLY A 22 0.68 -4.57 8.58
CA GLY A 22 1.24 -3.26 8.84
C GLY A 22 0.27 -2.32 9.54
N ARG A 23 -1.03 -2.39 9.20
CA ARG A 23 -2.09 -1.59 9.82
C ARG A 23 -2.29 -1.97 11.29
N GLU A 24 -2.40 -3.27 11.57
CA GLU A 24 -2.47 -3.78 12.95
C GLU A 24 -1.31 -3.27 13.80
N LEU A 25 -0.09 -3.29 13.26
CA LEU A 25 1.10 -2.80 13.96
C LEU A 25 1.11 -1.27 14.10
N ALA A 26 0.69 -0.55 13.06
CA ALA A 26 0.61 0.90 13.04
C ALA A 26 -0.40 1.43 14.08
N ASP A 27 -1.55 0.76 14.21
CA ASP A 27 -2.56 1.06 15.23
C ASP A 27 -2.04 0.86 16.65
N VAL A 28 -1.34 -0.26 16.89
CA VAL A 28 -0.71 -0.54 18.20
C VAL A 28 0.33 0.51 18.57
N LEU A 29 1.10 0.98 17.59
CA LEU A 29 2.18 1.94 17.80
C LEU A 29 1.72 3.40 17.73
N GLY A 30 0.49 3.68 17.26
CA GLY A 30 -0.03 5.03 17.05
C GLY A 30 0.73 5.81 15.97
N VAL A 31 1.19 5.13 14.92
CA VAL A 31 1.99 5.74 13.83
C VAL A 31 1.32 5.57 12.48
N ASN A 32 1.74 6.34 11.48
CA ASN A 32 1.19 6.27 10.13
C ASN A 32 1.79 5.10 9.32
N LEU A 33 0.94 4.48 8.51
CA LEU A 33 1.30 3.46 7.54
C LEU A 33 1.33 4.05 6.12
N THR A 34 2.53 4.24 5.56
CA THR A 34 2.71 4.61 4.15
C THR A 34 2.82 3.39 3.24
N PHE A 35 2.10 3.40 2.12
CA PHE A 35 2.23 2.48 1.00
C PHE A 35 3.10 3.09 -0.10
N VAL A 36 4.18 2.43 -0.50
CA VAL A 36 5.11 2.91 -1.51
C VAL A 36 5.00 2.04 -2.75
N LEU A 37 4.58 2.64 -3.86
CA LEU A 37 4.44 2.00 -5.16
C LEU A 37 5.48 2.55 -6.13
N LEU A 38 6.34 1.69 -6.66
CA LEU A 38 7.42 2.12 -7.56
C LEU A 38 7.06 1.80 -9.01
N GLY A 39 6.62 2.78 -9.82
CA GLY A 39 6.28 2.52 -11.22
C GLY A 39 5.61 3.68 -11.98
N ASN A 40 5.12 3.44 -13.20
CA ASN A 40 4.42 4.45 -14.02
C ASN A 40 2.97 4.01 -14.39
N SER A 41 2.05 4.97 -14.51
CA SER A 41 0.61 4.85 -14.80
C SER A 41 -0.23 4.03 -13.81
N PHE A 42 -0.29 4.45 -12.54
CA PHE A 42 -1.20 3.86 -11.53
C PHE A 42 -2.32 4.77 -11.06
N ASP A 43 -2.46 5.98 -11.63
CA ASP A 43 -3.39 7.01 -11.17
C ASP A 43 -4.84 6.48 -11.02
N GLU A 44 -5.31 5.71 -12.01
CA GLU A 44 -6.65 5.10 -12.00
C GLU A 44 -6.84 4.01 -10.92
N LYS A 45 -5.76 3.48 -10.36
CA LYS A 45 -5.78 2.41 -9.34
C LYS A 45 -5.50 2.92 -7.93
N LEU A 46 -5.09 4.18 -7.77
CA LEU A 46 -4.80 4.76 -6.45
C LEU A 46 -6.06 4.79 -5.56
N ASP A 47 -7.22 5.05 -6.15
CA ASP A 47 -8.51 5.04 -5.45
C ASP A 47 -8.84 3.63 -4.91
N ASP A 48 -8.59 2.59 -5.71
CA ASP A 48 -8.76 1.19 -5.27
C ASP A 48 -7.82 0.85 -4.12
N PHE A 49 -6.55 1.29 -4.20
CA PHE A 49 -5.55 0.97 -3.18
C PHE A 49 -5.82 1.67 -1.84
N SER A 50 -6.43 2.86 -1.86
CA SER A 50 -6.76 3.63 -0.65
C SER A 50 -7.70 2.87 0.30
N GLN A 51 -8.43 1.86 -0.20
CA GLN A 51 -9.35 1.04 0.59
C GLN A 51 -8.64 0.01 1.50
N TYR A 52 -7.32 -0.19 1.34
CA TYR A 52 -6.56 -1.23 2.05
C TYR A 52 -5.92 -0.74 3.37
N GLY A 53 -6.32 0.43 3.87
CA GLY A 53 -6.02 0.88 5.24
C GLY A 53 -4.67 1.57 5.44
N MET A 54 -4.02 2.06 4.37
CA MET A 54 -2.88 2.97 4.53
C MET A 54 -3.33 4.42 4.74
N ASP A 55 -2.48 5.20 5.42
CA ASP A 55 -2.72 6.63 5.66
C ASP A 55 -2.16 7.51 4.53
N GLU A 56 -1.17 6.98 3.80
CA GLU A 56 -0.44 7.72 2.76
C GLU A 56 -0.03 6.77 1.62
N ILE A 57 -0.06 7.29 0.40
CA ILE A 57 0.46 6.62 -0.80
C ILE A 57 1.59 7.47 -1.38
N ILE A 58 2.75 6.86 -1.57
CA ILE A 58 3.86 7.42 -2.36
C ILE A 58 3.93 6.62 -3.65
N TYR A 59 3.84 7.32 -4.77
CA TYR A 59 3.81 6.75 -6.10
C TYR A 59 4.71 7.54 -7.06
#